data_AF-A0A117S1M3-F1
#
_entry.id   AF-A0A117S1M3-F1
#
_cell.length_a   1.000
_cell.length_b   1.000
_cell.length_c   1.000
_cell.angle_alpha   90.00
_cell.angle_beta   90.00
_cell.angle_gamma   90.00
#
_symmetry.space_group_name_H-M   'P 1'
#
loop_
_entity.id
_entity.type
_entity.pdbx_description
1 polymer ?
#
loop_
_entity_poly.entity_id
_entity_poly.type
_entity_poly.pdbx_seq_one_letter_code
_entity_poly.pdbx_strand_id
1 'polypeptide(L)' 'MIKQIKQIERVEHTTTGTGPADFTLALEIAGTLHAPAPRAPEVAGAARLTAGRRTTAARTRRRTVRG' A
#
# COMPACT_ATOMS: atom_id res chain seq x y z
N MET A 1 17.28 61.06 2.08
CA MET A 1 15.99 60.53 2.56
C MET A 1 15.87 59.08 2.08
N ILE A 2 16.17 58.11 2.94
CA ILE A 2 16.25 56.69 2.53
C ILE A 2 14.85 56.06 2.64
N LYS A 3 14.36 55.55 1.52
CA LYS A 3 13.07 54.85 1.40
C LYS A 3 13.17 53.50 2.11
N GLN A 4 12.25 53.21 3.04
CA GLN A 4 12.14 51.88 3.64
C GLN A 4 11.92 50.82 2.55
N ILE A 5 12.82 49.85 2.48
CA ILE A 5 12.64 48.63 1.69
C ILE A 5 11.83 47.69 2.58
N LYS A 6 10.57 47.40 2.20
CA LYS A 6 9.76 46.38 2.88
C LYS A 6 10.51 45.05 2.74
N GLN A 7 11.00 44.53 3.86
CA GLN A 7 11.65 43.22 3.89
C GLN A 7 10.63 42.14 3.52
N ILE A 8 11.05 41.20 2.68
CA ILE A 8 10.28 39.99 2.40
C ILE A 8 10.48 39.06 3.59
N GLU A 9 9.42 38.83 4.34
CA GLU A 9 9.41 37.95 5.50
C GLU A 9 9.26 36.48 5.04
N ARG A 10 10.07 35.59 5.60
CA ARG A 10 9.99 34.16 5.32
C ARG A 10 8.94 33.55 6.26
N VAL A 11 7.75 33.26 5.74
CA VAL A 11 6.68 32.59 6.49
C VAL A 11 6.77 31.08 6.24
N GLU A 12 7.05 30.31 7.28
CA GLU A 12 7.08 28.85 7.24
C GLU A 12 5.65 28.30 7.30
N HIS A 13 5.15 27.74 6.21
CA HIS A 13 3.85 27.06 6.18
C HIS A 13 4.02 25.58 6.53
N THR A 14 4.00 25.25 7.83
CA THR A 14 4.02 23.85 8.29
C THR A 14 2.59 23.35 8.52
N THR A 15 1.74 23.40 7.49
CA THR A 15 0.43 22.73 7.54
C THR A 15 0.50 21.48 6.69
N THR A 16 0.98 20.39 7.27
CA THR A 16 0.83 19.06 6.67
C THR A 16 -0.57 18.56 6.94
N GLY A 17 -1.48 18.81 6.00
CA GLY A 17 -2.82 18.20 5.95
C GLY A 17 -2.71 16.71 5.63
N THR A 18 -2.11 15.95 6.53
CA THR A 18 -1.86 14.51 6.41
C THR A 18 -2.51 13.75 7.58
N GLY A 19 -3.49 14.36 8.24
CA GLY A 19 -4.29 13.69 9.27
C GLY A 19 -5.26 12.68 8.65
N PRO A 20 -5.80 11.75 9.45
CA PRO A 20 -6.78 10.75 8.96
C PRO A 20 -8.03 11.39 8.32
N ALA A 21 -8.47 12.53 8.87
CA ALA A 21 -9.57 13.32 8.32
C ALA A 21 -9.23 13.89 6.94
N ASP A 22 -8.02 14.42 6.77
CA ASP A 22 -7.54 14.96 5.49
C ASP A 22 -7.45 13.87 4.42
N PHE A 23 -6.99 12.67 4.80
CA PHE A 23 -6.95 11.52 3.91
C PHE A 23 -8.35 11.07 3.48
N THR A 24 -9.32 11.08 4.40
CA THR A 24 -10.71 10.69 4.09
C THR A 24 -11.31 11.66 3.07
N LEU A 25 -11.12 12.97 3.28
CA LEU A 25 -11.54 14.01 2.35
C LEU A 25 -10.84 13.88 0.99
N ALA A 26 -9.54 13.63 0.97
CA ALA A 26 -8.78 13.46 -0.26
C ALA A 26 -9.27 12.24 -1.08
N LEU A 27 -9.60 11.13 -0.42
CA LEU A 27 -10.16 9.92 -1.05
C LEU A 27 -11.54 10.17 -1.65
N GLU A 28 -12.39 10.92 -0.95
CA GLU A 28 -13.71 11.32 -1.46
C GLU A 28 -13.59 12.19 -2.72
N ILE A 29 -12.74 13.21 -2.68
CA ILE A 29 -12.47 14.07 -3.84
C ILE A 29 -11.87 13.26 -4.99
N ALA A 30 -10.92 12.35 -4.70
CA ALA A 30 -10.32 11.51 -5.73
C ALA A 30 -11.36 10.63 -6.42
N GLY A 31 -12.31 10.05 -5.66
CA GLY A 31 -13.39 9.23 -6.21
C GLY A 31 -14.42 10.01 -7.02
N THR A 32 -14.64 11.30 -6.72
CA THR A 32 -15.52 12.15 -7.54
C THR A 32 -14.85 12.58 -8.85
N LEU A 33 -13.54 12.83 -8.83
CA LEU A 33 -12.77 13.22 -10.02
C LEU A 33 -12.38 12.05 -10.91
N HIS A 34 -12.14 10.86 -10.34
CA HIS A 34 -11.62 9.71 -11.06
C HIS A 34 -12.60 8.54 -10.98
N ALA A 35 -13.18 8.19 -12.13
CA ALA A 35 -13.93 6.95 -12.23
C ALA A 35 -12.99 5.76 -11.98
N PRO A 36 -13.38 4.78 -11.14
CA PRO A 36 -12.58 3.59 -10.92
C PRO A 36 -12.43 2.83 -12.24
N ALA A 37 -11.20 2.72 -12.72
CA ALA A 37 -10.91 1.96 -13.92
C ALA A 37 -11.07 0.45 -13.64
N PRO A 38 -11.67 -0.32 -14.57
CA PRO A 38 -11.75 -1.76 -14.41
C PRO A 38 -10.34 -2.35 -14.35
N ARG A 39 -10.13 -3.27 -13.41
CA ARG A 39 -8.87 -3.98 -13.30
C ARG A 39 -8.69 -4.88 -14.53
N ALA A 40 -7.55 -4.76 -15.19
CA ALA A 40 -7.21 -5.66 -16.30
C ALA A 40 -7.25 -7.12 -15.81
N PRO A 41 -7.66 -8.08 -16.65
CA PRO A 41 -7.64 -9.50 -16.29
C PRO A 41 -6.23 -9.90 -15.84
N GLU A 42 -6.14 -10.53 -14.66
CA GLU A 42 -4.91 -11.15 -14.21
C GLU A 42 -4.62 -12.32 -15.16
N VAL A 43 -3.75 -12.10 -16.16
CA VAL A 43 -3.27 -13.17 -17.02
C VAL A 43 -2.50 -14.13 -16.13
N ALA A 44 -3.08 -15.30 -15.84
CA ALA A 44 -2.42 -16.34 -15.09
C ALA A 44 -1.16 -16.74 -15.85
N GLY A 45 -0.01 -16.20 -15.43
CA GLY A 45 1.29 -16.64 -15.92
C GLY A 45 1.35 -18.16 -15.73
N ALA A 46 1.63 -18.89 -16.81
CA ALA A 46 1.80 -20.33 -16.83
C ALA A 46 3.03 -20.74 -16.00
N ALA A 47 2.94 -20.62 -14.68
CA ALA A 47 4.00 -20.93 -13.74
C ALA A 47 3.43 -21.13 -12.34
N ARG A 48 2.48 -22.05 -12.19
CA ARG A 48 2.43 -22.87 -10.97
C ARG A 48 2.68 -24.30 -11.37
N LEU A 49 3.92 -24.52 -11.83
CA LEU A 49 4.57 -25.81 -11.79
C LEU A 49 4.28 -26.43 -10.41
N THR A 50 3.84 -27.67 -10.44
CA THR A 50 3.54 -28.62 -9.37
C THR A 50 4.62 -28.68 -8.28
N ALA A 51 4.74 -27.62 -7.49
CA ALA A 51 5.58 -27.58 -6.30
C ALA A 51 4.69 -27.83 -5.09
N GLY A 52 4.52 -29.09 -4.70
CA GLY A 52 4.18 -29.36 -3.29
C GLY A 52 3.22 -30.48 -2.95
N ARG A 53 2.76 -31.34 -3.85
CA ARG A 53 2.03 -32.55 -3.40
C ARG A 53 3.02 -33.68 -3.04
N ARG A 54 3.85 -33.45 -2.02
CA ARG A 54 4.67 -34.51 -1.42
C ARG A 54 3.72 -35.43 -0.63
N THR A 55 3.61 -36.67 -1.08
CA THR A 55 2.79 -37.72 -0.47
C THR A 55 3.16 -37.92 0.99
N THR A 56 2.18 -37.81 1.89
CA THR A 56 2.34 -37.89 3.35
C THR A 56 2.58 -39.31 3.86
N ALA A 57 2.62 -40.33 2.99
CA ALA A 57 2.76 -41.73 3.35
C ALA A 57 4.07 -42.07 4.11
N ALA A 58 5.13 -41.28 3.92
CA ALA A 58 6.40 -41.50 4.61
C ALA A 58 6.44 -40.94 6.04
N ARG A 59 5.55 -40.01 6.43
CA ARG A 59 5.61 -39.33 7.74
C ARG A 59 5.04 -40.18 8.88
N THR A 60 4.09 -41.07 8.59
CA THR A 60 3.46 -41.91 9.62
C THR A 60 4.44 -42.94 10.23
N ARG A 61 5.49 -43.35 9.51
CA ARG A 61 6.44 -44.38 9.97
C ARG A 61 7.40 -43.93 11.08
N ARG A 62 7.49 -42.63 11.40
CA ARG A 62 8.50 -42.10 12.35
C ARG A 62 8.02 -41.82 13.78
N ARG A 63 6.80 -42.25 14.18
CA ARG A 63 6.45 -42.29 15.61
C ARG A 63 6.66 -43.70 16.16
N THR A 64 7.90 -44.05 16.41
CA THR A 64 8.23 -45.12 17.38
C THR A 64 8.13 -44.52 18.78
N VAL A 65 7.18 -45.03 19.56
CA VAL A 65 7.15 -45.17 21.03
C VAL A 65 7.88 -44.09 21.84
N ARG A 66 7.10 -43.20 22.49
CA ARG A 66 7.55 -42.54 23.73
C ARG A 66 7.27 -43.54 24.86
N GLY A 67 8.32 -44.24 25.29
CA GLY A 67 8.45 -44.69 26.67
C GLY A 67 8.99 -43.54 27.50
#